data_AF-A0A7C3E880-F1
#
_entry.id   AF-A0A7C3E880-F1
#
_cell.length_a   1.000
_cell.length_b   1.000
_cell.length_c   1.000
_cell.angle_alpha   90.00
_cell.angle_beta   90.00
_cell.angle_gamma   90.00
#
_symmetry.space_group_name_H-M   'P 1'
#
loop_
_entity.id
_entity.type
_entity.pdbx_description
1 polymer ?
#
loop_
_entity_poly.entity_id
_entity_poly.type
_entity_poly.pdbx_seq_one_letter_code
_entity_poly.pdbx_strand_id
1 'polypeptide(L)'
;AAGTMSGGWRIVHTMGMKLTKLQPPGGFSAETAGALTLIGVSHYGIPVSTTHTITGAIVGVGSTKRLSAVRWGVAGRIVWAWVLTIPAAALVGAVAYYLIRLFVH
;
A
#
# COMPACT_ATOMS: atom_id res chain seq x y z
N ALA A 1 15.58 -0.16 -8.16
CA ALA A 1 15.12 -1.30 -9.00
C ALA A 1 15.29 -2.67 -8.32
N ALA A 2 16.43 -2.96 -7.69
CA ALA A 2 16.70 -4.27 -7.08
C ALA A 2 15.60 -4.77 -6.11
N GLY A 3 15.09 -3.92 -5.21
CA GLY A 3 13.99 -4.29 -4.29
C GLY A 3 12.66 -4.62 -4.97
N THR A 4 12.35 -3.95 -6.08
CA THR A 4 11.16 -4.25 -6.90
C THR A 4 11.28 -5.64 -7.52
N MET A 5 12.48 -6.01 -7.96
CA MET A 5 12.77 -7.28 -8.64
C MET A 5 12.89 -8.45 -7.64
N SER A 6 13.39 -8.22 -6.43
CA SER A 6 13.63 -9.28 -5.44
C SER A 6 12.39 -9.69 -4.63
N GLY A 7 11.37 -8.83 -4.53
CA GLY A 7 10.17 -9.15 -3.74
C GLY A 7 8.87 -8.47 -4.17
N GLY A 8 8.92 -7.49 -5.08
CA GLY A 8 7.76 -6.68 -5.47
C GLY A 8 6.65 -7.47 -6.19
N TRP A 9 7.01 -8.53 -6.93
CA TRP A 9 6.04 -9.29 -7.72
C TRP A 9 4.86 -9.85 -6.91
N ARG A 10 5.10 -10.34 -5.69
CA ARG A 10 4.03 -10.88 -4.82
C ARG A 10 3.03 -9.80 -4.42
N ILE A 11 3.51 -8.58 -4.21
CA ILE A 11 2.67 -7.43 -3.85
C ILE A 11 1.85 -7.02 -5.06
N VAL A 12 2.49 -6.85 -6.23
CA VAL A 12 1.81 -6.49 -7.50
C VAL A 12 0.72 -7.51 -7.83
N HIS A 13 1.03 -8.81 -7.74
CA HIS A 13 0.06 -9.86 -7.98
C HIS A 13 -1.11 -9.83 -6.98
N THR A 14 -0.85 -9.51 -5.71
CA THR A 14 -1.92 -9.40 -4.71
C THR A 14 -2.84 -8.23 -5.00
N MET A 15 -2.29 -7.06 -5.34
CA MET A 15 -3.07 -5.87 -5.69
C MET A 15 -3.87 -6.06 -6.99
N GLY A 16 -3.26 -6.62 -8.03
CA GLY A 16 -3.87 -6.74 -9.36
C GLY A 16 -4.87 -7.88 -9.52
N MET A 17 -4.66 -9.01 -8.82
CA MET A 17 -5.41 -10.24 -9.07
C MET A 17 -6.19 -10.74 -7.84
N LYS A 18 -5.67 -10.51 -6.64
CA LYS A 18 -6.29 -11.03 -5.40
C LYS A 18 -7.25 -10.04 -4.75
N LEU A 19 -7.03 -8.72 -4.88
CA LEU A 19 -7.88 -7.71 -4.25
C LEU A 19 -9.17 -7.45 -5.04
N THR A 20 -9.05 -7.26 -6.34
CA THR A 20 -10.15 -7.18 -7.31
C THR A 20 -9.64 -7.74 -8.65
N LYS A 21 -10.52 -8.25 -9.50
CA LYS A 21 -10.11 -8.71 -10.84
C LYS A 21 -10.02 -7.49 -11.76
N LEU A 22 -8.84 -6.87 -11.82
CA LEU A 22 -8.59 -5.72 -12.67
C LEU A 22 -8.57 -6.12 -14.15
N GLN A 23 -9.38 -5.41 -14.94
CA GLN A 23 -9.29 -5.41 -16.40
C GLN A 23 -8.47 -4.20 -16.84
N PRO A 24 -7.84 -4.21 -18.03
CA PRO A 24 -6.96 -3.13 -18.48
C PRO A 24 -7.56 -1.72 -18.36
N PRO A 25 -8.84 -1.46 -18.73
CA PRO A 25 -9.43 -0.13 -18.55
C PRO A 25 -9.52 0.28 -17.07
N GLY A 26 -9.87 -0.65 -16.18
CA GLY A 26 -9.93 -0.40 -14.74
C GLY A 26 -8.54 -0.17 -14.14
N GLY A 27 -7.52 -0.84 -14.66
CA GLY A 27 -6.13 -0.61 -14.26
C GLY A 27 -5.66 0.79 -14.63
N PHE A 28 -5.93 1.21 -15.87
CA PHE A 28 -5.65 2.57 -16.30
C PHE A 28 -6.36 3.62 -15.43
N SER A 29 -7.65 3.41 -15.12
CA SER A 29 -8.39 4.30 -14.23
C SER A 29 -7.80 4.36 -12.82
N ALA A 30 -7.41 3.22 -12.24
CA ALA A 30 -6.83 3.16 -10.91
C ALA A 30 -5.46 3.86 -10.85
N GLU A 31 -4.59 3.61 -11.82
CA GLU A 31 -3.28 4.27 -11.94
C GLU A 31 -3.43 5.78 -12.16
N THR A 32 -4.36 6.21 -13.02
CA THR A 32 -4.62 7.63 -13.26
C THR A 32 -5.12 8.33 -11.99
N ALA A 33 -6.09 7.73 -11.29
CA ALA A 33 -6.59 8.28 -10.03
C ALA A 33 -5.48 8.34 -8.96
N GLY A 34 -4.66 7.29 -8.88
CA GLY A 34 -3.51 7.24 -7.98
C GLY A 34 -2.48 8.32 -8.29
N ALA A 35 -2.09 8.46 -9.55
CA ALA A 35 -1.14 9.46 -10.02
C ALA A 35 -1.64 10.89 -9.77
N LEU A 36 -2.89 11.20 -10.12
CA LEU A 36 -3.47 12.52 -9.86
C LEU A 36 -3.49 12.86 -8.37
N THR A 37 -3.87 11.89 -7.53
CA THR A 37 -3.85 12.08 -6.07
C THR A 37 -2.43 12.35 -5.57
N LEU A 38 -1.45 11.52 -5.98
CA LEU A 38 -0.06 11.64 -5.56
C LEU A 38 0.60 12.92 -6.04
N ILE A 39 0.35 13.34 -7.28
CA ILE A 39 0.84 14.61 -7.83
C ILE A 39 0.23 15.76 -7.03
N GLY A 40 -1.10 15.75 -6.82
CA GLY A 40 -1.82 16.77 -6.07
C GLY A 40 -1.25 16.97 -4.67
N VAL A 41 -1.11 15.90 -3.88
CA VAL A 41 -0.55 16.00 -2.52
C VAL A 41 0.94 16.34 -2.50
N SER A 42 1.71 15.91 -3.51
CA SER A 42 3.12 16.26 -3.64
C SER A 42 3.31 17.76 -3.89
N HIS A 43 2.43 18.40 -4.67
CA HIS A 43 2.46 19.85 -4.86
C HIS A 43 2.30 20.63 -3.55
N TYR A 44 1.59 20.07 -2.57
CA TYR A 44 1.41 20.67 -1.25
C TYR A 44 2.42 20.18 -0.21
N GLY A 45 3.38 19.33 -0.59
CA GLY A 45 4.40 18.79 0.33
C GLY A 45 3.83 17.86 1.42
N ILE A 46 2.63 17.30 1.22
CA ILE A 46 1.98 16.44 2.22
C ILE A 46 2.49 15.01 2.05
N PRO A 47 3.18 14.43 3.05
CA PRO A 47 3.64 13.06 2.96
C PRO A 47 2.45 12.10 3.03
N VAL A 48 2.26 11.30 1.98
CA VAL A 48 1.23 10.27 1.93
C VAL A 48 1.82 8.91 1.56
N SER A 49 1.10 7.85 1.91
CA SER A 49 1.47 6.50 1.52
C SER A 49 0.96 6.17 0.12
N THR A 50 1.88 5.99 -0.83
CA THR A 50 1.56 5.57 -2.20
C THR A 50 0.85 4.22 -2.26
N THR A 51 1.16 3.31 -1.32
CA THR A 51 0.49 2.01 -1.21
C THR A 51 -0.98 2.15 -0.82
N HIS A 52 -1.32 3.03 0.14
CA HIS A 52 -2.71 3.30 0.48
C HIS A 52 -3.46 3.92 -0.70
N THR A 53 -2.83 4.89 -1.36
CA THR A 53 -3.42 5.58 -2.51
C THR A 53 -3.79 4.61 -3.64
N ILE A 54 -2.85 3.77 -4.10
CA ILE A 54 -3.14 2.84 -5.20
C ILE A 54 -4.10 1.71 -4.78
N THR A 55 -3.99 1.20 -3.56
CA THR A 55 -4.91 0.18 -3.04
C THR A 55 -6.34 0.73 -2.99
N GLY A 56 -6.50 1.97 -2.50
CA GLY A 56 -7.78 2.67 -2.45
C GLY A 56 -8.37 2.90 -3.84
N ALA A 57 -7.56 3.35 -4.80
CA ALA A 57 -7.99 3.52 -6.18
C ALA A 57 -8.46 2.20 -6.83
N ILE A 58 -7.73 1.10 -6.59
CA ILE A 58 -8.09 -0.25 -7.06
C ILE A 58 -9.41 -0.72 -6.43
N VAL A 59 -9.58 -0.54 -5.12
CA VAL A 59 -10.85 -0.86 -4.42
C VAL A 59 -11.99 -0.01 -4.96
N GLY A 60 -11.74 1.28 -5.20
CA GLY A 60 -12.71 2.21 -5.81
C GLY A 60 -13.18 1.72 -7.18
N VAL A 61 -12.24 1.41 -8.08
CA VAL A 61 -12.55 0.84 -9.42
C VAL A 61 -13.32 -0.49 -9.32
N GLY A 62 -12.95 -1.36 -8.39
CA GLY A 62 -13.72 -2.59 -8.15
C GLY A 62 -15.15 -2.31 -7.69
N SER A 63 -15.31 -1.32 -6.82
CA SER A 63 -16.60 -0.95 -6.22
C SER A 63 -17.56 -0.31 -7.23
N THR A 64 -17.07 0.38 -8.26
CA THR A 64 -17.94 0.94 -9.33
C THR A 64 -18.61 -0.13 -10.20
N LYS A 65 -18.02 -1.33 -10.28
CA LYS A 65 -18.67 -2.49 -10.93
C LYS A 65 -19.74 -3.09 -10.02
N ARG A 66 -19.35 -3.42 -8.79
CA ARG A 66 -20.22 -3.86 -7.67
C ARG A 66 -19.38 -4.07 -6.42
N LEU A 67 -19.96 -3.87 -5.24
CA LEU A 67 -19.24 -4.07 -3.97
C LEU A 67 -18.70 -5.50 -3.78
N SER A 68 -19.39 -6.52 -4.30
CA SER A 68 -18.93 -7.92 -4.23
C SER A 68 -17.76 -8.25 -5.16
N ALA A 69 -17.37 -7.34 -6.07
CA ALA A 69 -16.19 -7.52 -6.91
C ALA A 69 -14.89 -7.34 -6.10
N VAL A 70 -14.95 -6.60 -4.99
CA VAL A 70 -13.82 -6.42 -4.06
C VAL A 70 -13.79 -7.60 -3.10
N ARG A 71 -12.60 -8.19 -2.93
CA ARG A 71 -12.38 -9.25 -1.94
C ARG A 71 -12.13 -8.63 -0.57
N TRP A 72 -13.20 -8.30 0.16
CA TRP A 72 -13.13 -7.61 1.45
C TRP A 72 -12.28 -8.33 2.51
N GLY A 73 -12.24 -9.66 2.51
CA GLY A 73 -11.33 -10.41 3.39
C GLY A 73 -9.84 -10.15 3.10
N VAL A 74 -9.48 -9.87 1.85
CA VAL A 74 -8.12 -9.45 1.48
C VAL A 74 -7.90 -8.00 1.88
N ALA A 75 -8.85 -7.11 1.56
CA ALA A 75 -8.77 -5.70 1.91
C ALA A 75 -8.60 -5.50 3.44
N GLY A 76 -9.38 -6.22 4.25
CA GLY A 76 -9.28 -6.17 5.71
C GLY A 76 -7.92 -6.65 6.23
N ARG A 77 -7.34 -7.72 5.65
CA ARG A 77 -5.97 -8.15 6.01
C ARG A 77 -4.92 -7.10 5.67
N ILE A 78 -5.09 -6.38 4.56
CA ILE A 78 -4.20 -5.29 4.18
C ILE A 78 -4.30 -4.14 5.20
N VAL A 79 -5.51 -3.75 5.58
CA VAL A 79 -5.73 -2.70 6.60
C VAL A 79 -5.11 -3.09 7.94
N TRP A 80 -5.32 -4.33 8.38
CA TRP A 80 -4.68 -4.82 9.61
C TRP A 80 -3.16 -4.82 9.52
N ALA A 81 -2.59 -5.19 8.37
CA ALA A 81 -1.16 -5.11 8.16
C ALA A 81 -0.66 -3.66 8.30
N TRP A 82 -1.35 -2.67 7.74
CA TRP A 82 -0.99 -1.26 7.90
C TRP A 82 -0.98 -0.83 9.37
N VAL A 83 -2.04 -1.16 10.12
CA VAL A 83 -2.12 -0.83 11.55
C VAL A 83 -1.01 -1.51 12.34
N LEU A 84 -0.72 -2.79 12.09
CA LEU A 84 0.30 -3.56 12.81
C LEU A 84 1.74 -3.15 12.46
N THR A 85 1.98 -2.63 11.26
CA THR A 85 3.33 -2.19 10.86
C THR A 85 3.84 -1.00 11.67
N ILE A 86 2.95 -0.10 12.13
CA ILE A 86 3.33 1.07 12.94
C ILE A 86 3.93 0.67 14.30
N PRO A 87 3.24 -0.10 15.17
CA PRO A 87 3.80 -0.50 16.45
C PRO A 87 4.99 -1.44 16.29
N ALA A 88 4.98 -2.31 15.27
CA ALA A 88 6.13 -3.18 15.00
C ALA A 88 7.38 -2.37 14.63
N ALA A 89 7.26 -1.36 13.75
CA ALA A 89 8.36 -0.48 13.40
C ALA A 89 8.84 0.35 14.60
N ALA A 90 7.92 0.86 15.42
CA ALA A 90 8.24 1.59 16.64
C ALA A 90 9.02 0.71 17.63
N LEU A 91 8.60 -0.54 17.83
CA LEU A 91 9.29 -1.49 18.70
C LEU A 91 10.69 -1.81 18.18
N VAL A 92 10.83 -2.14 16.89
CA VAL A 92 12.13 -2.43 16.28
C VAL A 92 13.06 -1.22 16.39
N GLY A 93 12.56 -0.01 16.13
CA GLY A 93 13.31 1.23 16.29
C GLY A 93 13.77 1.47 17.73
N ALA A 94 12.89 1.25 18.71
CA ALA A 94 13.23 1.36 20.12
C ALA A 94 14.32 0.36 20.54
N VAL A 95 14.18 -0.91 20.16
CA VAL A 95 15.18 -1.95 20.44
C VAL A 95 16.53 -1.58 19.82
N ALA A 96 16.54 -1.19 18.54
CA ALA A 96 17.78 -0.80 17.87
C ALA A 96 18.45 0.39 18.56
N TYR A 97 17.68 1.41 18.96
CA TYR A 97 18.19 2.57 19.68
C TYR A 97 18.84 2.17 21.01
N TYR A 98 18.16 1.36 21.83
CA TYR A 98 18.71 0.92 23.12
C TYR A 98 19.96 0.05 22.97
N LEU A 99 20.01 -0.81 21.94
CA LEU A 99 21.20 -1.60 21.64
C LEU A 99 22.37 -0.71 21.27
N ILE A 100 22.20 0.24 20.34
CA ILE A 100 23.26 1.17 19.94
C ILE A 100 23.73 1.97 21.16
N ARG A 101 22.80 2.45 21.97
CA ARG A 101 23.11 3.24 23.17
C ARG A 101 23.84 2.46 24.26
N LEU A 102 23.80 1.12 24.25
CA LEU A 102 24.63 0.28 25.14
C LEU A 102 26.11 0.30 24.73
N PHE A 103 26.40 0.37 23.42
CA PHE A 103 27.75 0.32 22.88
C PHE A 103 28.40 1.70 22.68
N VAL A 104 27.60 2.76 22.59
CA VAL A 104 28.04 4.16 22.42
C VAL A 104 28.14 4.90 23.76
N HIS A 105 27.99 4.17 24.87
CA HIS A 105 28.28 4.66 26.22
C HIS A 105 29.78 4.65 26.52
#